data_AF-A0A382N8F7-F1
#
_entry.id   AF-A0A382N8F7-F1
#
_cell.length_a   1.000
_cell.length_b   1.000
_cell.length_c   1.000
_cell.angle_alpha   90.00
_cell.angle_beta   90.00
_cell.angle_gamma   90.00
#
_symmetry.space_group_name_H-M   'P 1'
#
loop_
_entity.id
_entity.type
_entity.pdbx_description
1 polymer ?
#
loop_
_entity_poly.entity_id
_entity_poly.type
_entity_poly.pdbx_seq_one_letter_code
_entity_poly.pdbx_strand_id
1 'polypeptide(L)'
;MDLGWIGILMIAVSVLYILSLLSYDPSDPPLNNPIDPADGYQNMIGPVGAYLSWISFMAIGFAAYMVPLLLLFFGAAFLHPFFFHLRQSWKEPVAAVVYLLGLMGLLQELDKNFGLAFWADGFQLGGVVAQSIIYPVFHTFGTAGAIIIYTALILASLYFLT
;
A
#
# COMPACT_ATOMS: atom_id res chain seq x y z
N MET A 1 -27.06 10.45 -11.55
CA MET A 1 -27.13 9.73 -10.27
C MET A 1 -26.06 10.31 -9.37
N ASP A 2 -26.36 10.62 -8.12
CA ASP A 2 -25.37 11.12 -7.16
C ASP A 2 -24.46 9.96 -6.73
N LEU A 3 -23.18 10.00 -7.10
CA LEU A 3 -22.18 8.99 -6.72
C LEU A 3 -21.53 9.30 -5.35
N GLY A 4 -22.03 10.28 -4.59
CA GLY A 4 -21.45 10.64 -3.28
C GLY A 4 -21.39 9.48 -2.29
N TRP A 5 -22.36 8.56 -2.31
CA TRP A 5 -22.35 7.37 -1.44
C TRP A 5 -21.14 6.46 -1.69
N ILE A 6 -20.62 6.39 -2.91
CA ILE A 6 -19.40 5.63 -3.24
C ILE A 6 -18.19 6.29 -2.56
N GLY A 7 -18.10 7.62 -2.61
CA GLY A 7 -17.05 8.37 -1.93
C GLY A 7 -17.03 8.12 -0.43
N ILE A 8 -18.20 8.13 0.20
CA ILE A 8 -18.35 7.84 1.64
C ILE A 8 -17.88 6.42 1.96
N LEU A 9 -18.28 5.42 1.17
CA LEU A 9 -17.81 4.04 1.37
C LEU A 9 -16.30 3.91 1.19
N MET A 10 -15.71 4.56 0.18
CA MET A 10 -14.27 4.53 -0.06
C MET A 10 -13.49 5.13 1.13
N ILE A 11 -13.95 6.25 1.67
CA ILE A 11 -13.34 6.88 2.84
C ILE A 11 -13.50 5.99 4.06
N ALA A 12 -14.69 5.42 4.29
CA ALA A 12 -14.92 4.51 5.42
C ALA A 12 -13.98 3.29 5.36
N VAL A 13 -13.86 2.64 4.19
CA VAL A 13 -12.94 1.52 3.97
C VAL A 13 -11.49 1.96 4.17
N SER A 14 -11.11 3.13 3.65
CA SER A 14 -9.76 3.69 3.87
C SER A 14 -9.45 3.86 5.35
N VAL A 15 -10.37 4.40 6.15
CA VAL A 15 -10.14 4.63 7.58
C VAL A 15 -10.00 3.30 8.32
N LEU A 16 -10.87 2.32 8.04
CA LEU A 16 -10.75 0.97 8.61
C LEU A 16 -9.41 0.33 8.24
N TYR A 17 -8.96 0.51 7.00
CA TYR A 17 -7.70 -0.05 6.52
C TYR A 17 -6.49 0.65 7.14
N ILE A 18 -6.50 1.98 7.31
CA ILE A 18 -5.45 2.70 8.06
C ILE A 18 -5.35 2.18 9.48
N LEU A 19 -6.48 2.06 10.18
CA LEU A 19 -6.49 1.54 11.55
C LEU A 19 -5.97 0.10 11.60
N SER A 20 -6.36 -0.74 10.63
CA SER A 20 -5.86 -2.11 10.50
C SER A 20 -4.34 -2.17 10.31
N LEU A 21 -3.75 -1.31 9.47
CA LEU A 21 -2.30 -1.27 9.24
C LEU A 21 -1.54 -0.68 10.42
N LEU A 22 -2.03 0.41 11.02
CA LEU A 22 -1.37 1.08 12.15
C LEU A 22 -1.39 0.25 13.44
N SER A 23 -2.43 -0.56 13.63
CA SER A 23 -2.55 -1.49 14.77
C SER A 23 -2.13 -2.91 14.42
N TYR A 24 -1.30 -3.09 13.39
CA TYR A 24 -0.75 -4.40 13.08
C TYR A 24 0.24 -4.84 14.16
N ASP A 25 0.00 -6.03 14.71
CA ASP A 25 0.92 -6.71 15.62
C ASP A 25 1.38 -8.04 14.99
N PRO A 26 2.69 -8.31 14.86
CA PRO A 26 3.19 -9.59 14.35
C PRO A 26 2.78 -10.82 15.18
N SER A 27 2.38 -10.60 16.44
CA SER A 27 1.91 -11.63 17.37
C SER A 27 0.44 -11.98 17.14
N ASP A 28 -0.32 -11.13 16.43
CA ASP A 28 -1.70 -11.46 16.04
C ASP A 28 -1.66 -12.65 15.07
N PRO A 29 -2.35 -13.77 15.39
CA PRO A 29 -2.26 -14.95 14.57
C PRO A 29 -2.91 -14.75 13.21
N PRO A 30 -2.16 -14.91 12.10
CA PRO A 30 -2.73 -14.78 10.78
C PRO A 30 -3.46 -16.04 10.34
N LEU A 31 -3.30 -17.19 11.00
CA LEU A 31 -3.97 -18.43 10.56
C LEU A 31 -3.97 -19.63 11.52
N ASN A 32 -3.22 -19.69 12.64
CA ASN A 32 -3.11 -20.97 13.37
C ASN A 32 -2.76 -21.00 14.88
N ASN A 33 -2.62 -19.88 15.59
CA ASN A 33 -2.55 -19.97 17.06
C ASN A 33 -3.96 -19.82 17.63
N PRO A 34 -4.45 -20.81 18.40
CA PRO A 34 -5.68 -20.62 19.18
C PRO A 34 -5.40 -19.48 20.16
N ILE A 35 -5.97 -18.31 19.89
CA ILE A 35 -6.04 -17.24 20.88
C ILE A 35 -6.83 -17.83 22.06
N ASP A 36 -6.21 -17.92 23.22
CA ASP A 36 -6.97 -18.09 24.45
C ASP A 36 -7.98 -16.92 24.48
N PRO A 37 -9.30 -17.14 24.58
CA PRO A 37 -10.30 -16.07 24.49
C PRO A 37 -10.04 -14.85 25.40
N ALA A 38 -9.16 -15.01 26.40
CA ALA A 38 -8.66 -13.97 27.27
C ALA A 38 -7.68 -12.96 26.61
N ASP A 39 -6.93 -13.33 25.57
CA ASP A 39 -5.83 -12.50 25.02
C ASP A 39 -6.23 -11.62 23.81
N GLY A 40 -7.35 -11.94 23.13
CA GLY A 40 -7.95 -11.11 22.07
C GLY A 40 -7.05 -10.84 20.85
N TYR A 41 -7.57 -10.11 19.85
CA TYR A 41 -6.75 -9.52 18.79
C TYR A 41 -6.25 -8.15 19.26
N GLN A 42 -4.96 -7.84 19.04
CA GLN A 42 -4.40 -6.52 19.35
C GLN A 42 -4.80 -5.48 18.30
N ASN A 43 -5.11 -5.92 17.07
CA ASN A 43 -5.62 -5.04 16.02
C ASN A 43 -6.91 -4.32 16.44
N MET A 44 -6.96 -3.00 16.25
CA MET A 44 -8.09 -2.14 16.65
C MET A 44 -9.39 -2.46 15.90
N ILE A 45 -9.30 -3.05 14.70
CA ILE A 45 -10.46 -3.51 13.92
C ILE A 45 -10.86 -4.94 14.30
N GLY A 46 -9.98 -5.67 14.99
CA GLY A 46 -10.13 -7.07 15.34
C GLY A 46 -9.64 -8.02 14.23
N PRO A 47 -10.21 -9.24 14.12
CA PRO A 47 -9.67 -10.31 13.27
C PRO A 47 -9.53 -9.90 11.80
N VAL A 48 -10.55 -9.23 11.25
CA VAL A 48 -10.54 -8.80 9.84
C VAL A 48 -9.39 -7.82 9.58
N GLY A 49 -9.14 -6.90 10.52
CA GLY A 49 -8.04 -5.96 10.41
C GLY A 49 -6.68 -6.62 10.51
N ALA A 50 -6.51 -7.59 11.41
CA ALA A 50 -5.25 -8.34 11.55
C ALA A 50 -4.90 -9.12 10.26
N TYR A 51 -5.88 -9.80 9.67
CA TYR A 51 -5.69 -10.52 8.39
C TYR A 51 -5.41 -9.57 7.24
N LEU A 52 -6.15 -8.45 7.15
CA LEU A 52 -6.00 -7.47 6.09
C LEU A 52 -4.61 -6.85 6.12
N SER A 53 -4.13 -6.39 7.27
CA SER A 53 -2.81 -5.79 7.39
C SER A 53 -1.70 -6.81 7.14
N TRP A 54 -1.83 -8.04 7.65
CA TRP A 54 -0.86 -9.11 7.38
C TRP A 54 -0.72 -9.42 5.88
N ILE A 55 -1.83 -9.67 5.16
CA ILE A 55 -1.78 -9.94 3.71
C ILE A 55 -1.18 -8.75 2.97
N SER A 56 -1.52 -7.52 3.39
CA SER A 56 -1.08 -6.30 2.71
C SER A 56 0.42 -6.08 2.87
N PHE A 57 0.96 -6.20 4.09
CA PHE A 57 2.39 -6.13 4.31
C PHE A 57 3.14 -7.28 3.63
N MET A 58 2.57 -8.49 3.61
CA MET A 58 3.23 -9.62 2.94
C MET A 58 3.27 -9.42 1.41
N ALA A 59 2.17 -8.97 0.81
CA ALA A 59 2.06 -8.82 -0.64
C ALA A 59 2.89 -7.64 -1.16
N ILE A 60 2.69 -6.45 -0.59
CA ILE A 60 3.20 -5.18 -1.14
C ILE A 60 4.09 -4.40 -0.16
N GLY A 61 4.41 -4.99 1.00
CA GLY A 61 5.34 -4.40 1.96
C GLY A 61 4.84 -3.08 2.52
N PHE A 62 5.77 -2.16 2.74
CA PHE A 62 5.50 -0.85 3.31
C PHE A 62 4.71 0.06 2.36
N ALA A 63 4.66 -0.26 1.06
CA ALA A 63 3.79 0.43 0.11
C ALA A 63 2.29 0.25 0.45
N ALA A 64 1.93 -0.73 1.29
CA ALA A 64 0.57 -0.93 1.79
C ALA A 64 -0.04 0.33 2.41
N TYR A 65 0.75 1.16 3.09
CA TYR A 65 0.27 2.41 3.69
C TYR A 65 -0.24 3.43 2.67
N MET A 66 0.23 3.36 1.42
CA MET A 66 -0.22 4.28 0.37
C MET A 66 -1.57 3.87 -0.23
N VAL A 67 -1.95 2.59 -0.12
CA VAL A 67 -3.24 2.08 -0.63
C VAL A 67 -4.44 2.79 0.00
N PRO A 68 -4.60 2.84 1.34
CA PRO A 68 -5.72 3.57 1.92
C PRO A 68 -5.59 5.08 1.68
N LEU A 69 -4.39 5.64 1.67
CA LEU A 69 -4.22 7.07 1.38
C LEU A 69 -4.76 7.44 -0.01
N LEU A 70 -4.46 6.62 -1.02
CA LEU A 70 -5.00 6.78 -2.37
C LEU A 70 -6.53 6.60 -2.38
N LEU A 71 -7.07 5.58 -1.69
CA LEU A 71 -8.51 5.39 -1.55
C LEU A 71 -9.21 6.60 -0.92
N LEU A 72 -8.58 7.25 0.06
CA LEU A 72 -9.08 8.47 0.68
C LEU A 72 -9.15 9.62 -0.33
N PHE A 73 -8.11 9.82 -1.13
CA PHE A 73 -8.10 10.85 -2.17
C PHE A 73 -9.14 10.60 -3.26
N PHE A 74 -9.23 9.36 -3.76
CA PHE A 74 -10.28 9.00 -4.73
C PHE A 74 -11.68 9.11 -4.10
N GLY A 75 -11.88 8.73 -2.85
CA GLY A 75 -13.14 8.90 -2.14
C GLY A 75 -13.54 10.37 -1.99
N ALA A 76 -12.57 11.24 -1.68
CA ALA A 76 -12.76 12.68 -1.63
C ALA A 76 -13.11 13.27 -3.01
N ALA A 77 -12.61 12.69 -4.11
CA ALA A 77 -12.98 13.07 -5.48
C ALA A 77 -14.46 12.90 -5.80
N PHE A 78 -15.15 11.97 -5.12
CA PHE A 78 -16.60 11.80 -5.27
C PHE A 78 -17.42 12.79 -4.44
N LEU A 79 -16.84 13.38 -3.39
CA LEU A 79 -17.54 14.26 -2.46
C LEU A 79 -17.26 15.75 -2.69
N HIS A 80 -16.06 16.09 -3.16
CA HIS A 80 -15.62 17.47 -3.25
C HIS A 80 -15.15 17.84 -4.67
N PRO A 81 -15.63 18.96 -5.25
CA PRO A 81 -15.25 19.38 -6.61
C PRO A 81 -13.76 19.59 -6.82
N PHE A 82 -13.01 19.90 -5.76
CA PHE A 82 -11.56 20.11 -5.79
C PHE A 82 -10.80 18.89 -6.33
N PHE A 83 -11.25 17.68 -5.97
CA PHE A 83 -10.59 16.43 -6.35
C PHE A 83 -11.20 15.79 -7.60
N PHE A 84 -12.13 16.46 -8.29
CA PHE A 84 -12.84 15.90 -9.44
C PHE A 84 -11.89 15.40 -10.54
N HIS A 85 -10.72 16.04 -10.70
CA HIS A 85 -9.68 15.64 -11.65
C HIS A 85 -9.26 14.17 -11.48
N LEU A 86 -9.21 13.64 -10.25
CA LEU A 86 -8.88 12.24 -9.96
C LEU A 86 -9.89 11.23 -10.52
N ARG A 87 -11.09 11.68 -10.88
CA ARG A 87 -12.15 10.84 -11.48
C ARG A 87 -12.41 11.17 -12.94
N GLN A 88 -11.61 12.06 -13.52
CA GLN A 88 -11.92 12.61 -14.83
C GLN A 88 -11.67 11.58 -15.95
N SER A 89 -10.66 10.72 -15.77
CA SER A 89 -10.31 9.69 -16.74
C SER A 89 -10.01 8.34 -16.08
N TRP A 90 -9.60 7.37 -16.89
CA TRP A 90 -9.02 6.10 -16.44
C TRP A 90 -7.52 6.23 -16.14
N LYS A 91 -6.92 7.40 -16.40
CA LYS A 91 -5.47 7.61 -16.32
C LYS A 91 -5.02 7.75 -14.87
N GLU A 92 -5.84 8.35 -14.04
CA GLU A 92 -5.61 8.65 -12.64
C GLU A 92 -5.60 7.36 -11.80
N PRO A 93 -6.56 6.41 -11.91
CA PRO A 93 -6.43 5.12 -11.25
C PRO A 93 -5.25 4.30 -11.77
N VAL A 94 -4.93 4.39 -13.07
CA VAL A 94 -3.72 3.74 -13.62
C VAL A 94 -2.45 4.35 -13.04
N ALA A 95 -2.38 5.68 -12.91
CA ALA A 95 -1.27 6.39 -12.29
C ALA A 95 -1.11 5.98 -10.82
N ALA A 96 -2.20 5.82 -10.07
CA ALA A 96 -2.14 5.30 -8.71
C ALA A 96 -1.54 3.88 -8.64
N VAL A 97 -1.88 3.00 -9.60
CA VAL A 97 -1.28 1.66 -9.68
C VAL A 97 0.20 1.73 -10.05
N VAL A 98 0.58 2.56 -11.02
CA VAL A 98 2.00 2.74 -11.42
C VAL A 98 2.81 3.34 -10.28
N TYR A 99 2.24 4.28 -9.52
CA TYR A 99 2.82 4.83 -8.30
C TYR A 99 3.13 3.73 -7.28
N LEU A 100 2.17 2.85 -7.00
CA LEU A 100 2.35 1.74 -6.07
C LEU A 100 3.44 0.77 -6.56
N LEU A 101 3.44 0.40 -7.84
CA LEU A 101 4.46 -0.48 -8.42
C LEU A 101 5.86 0.13 -8.34
N GLY A 102 5.98 1.43 -8.64
CA GLY A 102 7.24 2.18 -8.52
C GLY A 102 7.73 2.23 -7.08
N LEU A 103 6.84 2.51 -6.13
CA LEU A 103 7.16 2.58 -4.71
C LEU A 103 7.59 1.21 -4.16
N MET A 104 6.85 0.15 -4.50
CA MET A 104 7.18 -1.23 -4.16
C MET A 104 8.58 -1.63 -4.65
N GLY A 105 8.88 -1.35 -5.92
CA GLY A 105 10.18 -1.63 -6.51
C GLY A 105 11.32 -0.84 -5.88
N LEU A 106 11.10 0.47 -5.64
CA LEU A 106 12.08 1.34 -4.99
C LEU A 106 12.39 0.85 -3.56
N LEU A 107 11.35 0.56 -2.77
CA LEU A 107 11.51 0.05 -1.41
C LEU A 107 12.26 -1.28 -1.39
N GLN A 108 11.99 -2.17 -2.34
CA GLN A 108 12.71 -3.45 -2.45
C GLN A 108 14.18 -3.27 -2.83
N GLU A 109 14.48 -2.30 -3.70
CA GLU A 109 15.85 -1.98 -4.10
C GLU A 109 16.63 -1.39 -2.92
N LEU A 110 16.01 -0.50 -2.16
CA LEU A 110 16.61 0.12 -0.98
C LEU A 110 16.85 -0.91 0.14
N ASP A 111 15.89 -1.81 0.36
CA ASP A 111 16.01 -2.92 1.31
C ASP A 111 17.22 -3.82 1.00
N LYS A 112 17.31 -4.34 -0.23
CA LYS A 112 18.38 -5.29 -0.62
C LYS A 112 19.77 -4.68 -0.74
N ASN A 113 19.88 -3.45 -1.24
CA ASN A 113 21.20 -2.86 -1.55
C ASN A 113 21.75 -2.01 -0.41
N PHE A 114 20.88 -1.47 0.45
CA PHE A 114 21.29 -0.56 1.55
C PHE A 114 20.97 -1.11 2.94
N GLY A 115 20.33 -2.29 3.04
CA GLY A 115 20.10 -2.96 4.32
C GLY A 115 19.18 -2.17 5.25
N LEU A 116 18.13 -1.55 4.71
CA LEU A 116 17.17 -0.77 5.50
C LEU A 116 16.29 -1.69 6.36
N ALA A 117 16.75 -2.03 7.56
CA ALA A 117 15.96 -2.72 8.58
C ALA A 117 14.94 -1.74 9.22
N PHE A 118 13.86 -1.43 8.51
CA PHE A 118 12.95 -0.35 8.93
C PHE A 118 11.83 -0.79 9.89
N TRP A 119 11.52 -2.10 10.01
CA TRP A 119 10.27 -2.47 10.72
C TRP A 119 10.25 -3.82 11.44
N ALA A 120 10.71 -4.92 10.84
CA ALA A 120 10.81 -6.22 11.51
C ALA A 120 11.75 -7.16 10.75
N ASP A 121 12.53 -7.96 11.47
CA ASP A 121 13.37 -9.00 10.87
C ASP A 121 12.48 -10.00 10.10
N GLY A 122 12.71 -10.12 8.79
CA GLY A 122 11.98 -11.04 7.91
C GLY A 122 10.89 -10.41 7.03
N PHE A 123 10.53 -9.14 7.24
CA PHE A 123 9.62 -8.42 6.33
C PHE A 123 10.38 -7.62 5.27
N GLN A 124 10.00 -7.81 4.01
CA GLN A 124 10.57 -7.09 2.89
C GLN A 124 9.83 -5.76 2.68
N LEU A 125 10.57 -4.66 2.53
CA LEU A 125 9.95 -3.34 2.40
C LEU A 125 9.08 -3.20 1.15
N GLY A 126 9.40 -3.91 0.06
CA GLY A 126 8.58 -3.94 -1.16
C GLY A 126 7.54 -5.07 -1.19
N GLY A 127 7.57 -5.99 -0.22
CA GLY A 127 6.74 -7.19 -0.21
C GLY A 127 7.14 -8.24 -1.24
N VAL A 128 6.51 -9.42 -1.13
CA VAL A 128 6.82 -10.59 -1.96
C VAL A 128 6.62 -10.33 -3.45
N VAL A 129 5.62 -9.51 -3.81
CA VAL A 129 5.36 -9.15 -5.21
C VAL A 129 6.52 -8.35 -5.80
N ALA A 130 7.04 -7.37 -5.06
CA ALA A 130 8.20 -6.60 -5.53
C ALA A 130 9.43 -7.49 -5.65
N GLN A 131 9.71 -8.32 -4.65
CA GLN A 131 10.86 -9.21 -4.65
C GLN A 131 10.85 -10.21 -5.82
N SER A 132 9.68 -10.79 -6.10
CA SER A 132 9.54 -11.90 -7.05
C SER A 132 9.39 -11.43 -8.50
N ILE A 133 8.71 -10.30 -8.70
CA ILE A 133 8.31 -9.84 -10.04
C ILE A 133 9.01 -8.53 -10.43
N ILE A 134 8.92 -7.51 -9.58
CA ILE A 134 9.35 -6.15 -9.96
C ILE A 134 10.89 -6.03 -9.94
N TYR A 135 11.50 -6.48 -8.85
CA TYR A 135 12.93 -6.37 -8.61
C TYR A 135 13.76 -7.06 -9.71
N PRO A 136 13.52 -8.33 -10.10
CA PRO A 136 14.32 -8.98 -11.14
C PRO A 136 14.25 -8.28 -12.51
N VAL A 137 13.11 -7.63 -12.81
CA VAL A 137 12.88 -6.98 -14.11
C VAL A 137 13.69 -5.70 -14.25
N PHE A 138 13.70 -4.83 -13.23
CA PHE A 138 14.38 -3.54 -13.34
C PHE A 138 15.82 -3.57 -12.82
N HIS A 139 16.17 -4.53 -11.97
CA HIS A 139 17.54 -4.70 -11.49
C HIS A 139 18.52 -5.07 -12.61
N THR A 140 18.05 -5.46 -13.80
CA THR A 140 18.91 -5.66 -14.99
C THR A 140 19.67 -4.40 -15.40
N PHE A 141 19.16 -3.22 -15.04
CA PHE A 141 19.81 -1.93 -15.29
C PHE A 141 20.84 -1.54 -14.20
N GLY A 142 21.05 -2.43 -13.22
CA GLY A 142 21.83 -2.18 -12.01
C GLY A 142 21.06 -1.33 -10.99
N THR A 143 21.56 -1.27 -9.76
CA THR A 143 20.92 -0.58 -8.63
C THR A 143 20.60 0.89 -8.93
N ALA A 144 21.58 1.63 -9.47
CA ALA A 144 21.40 3.05 -9.78
C ALA A 144 20.35 3.28 -10.88
N GLY A 145 20.37 2.46 -11.93
CA GLY A 145 19.39 2.53 -13.02
C GLY A 145 17.98 2.21 -12.55
N ALA A 146 17.82 1.15 -11.75
CA ALA A 146 16.54 0.77 -11.16
C ALA A 146 15.96 1.88 -10.28
N ILE A 147 16.76 2.49 -9.38
CA ILE A 147 16.32 3.61 -8.54
C ILE A 147 15.83 4.79 -9.38
N ILE A 148 16.57 5.15 -10.44
CA ILE A 148 16.17 6.25 -11.34
C ILE A 148 14.85 5.93 -12.03
N ILE A 149 14.68 4.71 -12.54
CA ILE A 149 13.45 4.27 -13.20
C ILE A 149 12.26 4.31 -12.25
N TYR A 150 12.38 3.73 -11.05
CA TYR A 150 11.28 3.74 -10.07
C TYR A 150 10.94 5.16 -9.64
N THR A 151 11.93 6.01 -9.41
CA THR A 151 11.71 7.42 -9.06
C THR A 151 10.99 8.15 -10.20
N ALA A 152 11.39 7.92 -11.46
CA ALA A 152 10.72 8.50 -12.61
C ALA A 152 9.26 8.03 -12.74
N LEU A 153 8.99 6.74 -12.50
CA LEU A 153 7.62 6.19 -12.50
C LEU A 153 6.76 6.83 -11.40
N ILE A 154 7.30 6.99 -10.19
CA ILE A 154 6.62 7.63 -9.07
C ILE A 154 6.30 9.09 -9.41
N LEU A 155 7.28 9.86 -9.89
CA LEU A 155 7.10 11.27 -10.23
C LEU A 155 6.11 11.47 -11.39
N ALA A 156 6.21 10.65 -12.44
CA ALA A 156 5.26 10.69 -13.55
C ALA A 156 3.84 10.36 -13.08
N SER A 157 3.70 9.38 -12.19
CA SER A 157 2.40 9.01 -11.62
C SER A 157 1.81 10.13 -10.76
N LEU A 158 2.63 10.76 -9.92
CA LEU A 158 2.20 11.90 -9.10
C LEU A 158 1.76 13.07 -9.97
N TYR A 159 2.46 13.35 -11.08
CA TYR A 159 2.06 14.38 -12.03
C TYR A 159 0.67 14.13 -12.63
N PHE A 160 0.30 12.87 -12.88
CA PHE A 160 -1.05 12.54 -13.36
C PHE A 160 -2.12 12.55 -12.25
N LEU A 161 -1.71 12.52 -10.98
CA LEU A 161 -2.62 12.54 -9.82
C LEU A 161 -2.88 13.96 -9.27
N THR A 162 -2.10 14.95 -9.70
CA THR A 162 -2.24 16.37 -9.32
C THR A 162 -2.89 17.19 -10.42
#